data_AF-A0A943BNW9-F1
#
_entry.id   AF-A0A943BNW9-F1
#
_cell.length_a   1.000
_cell.length_b   1.000
_cell.length_c   1.000
_cell.angle_alpha   90.00
_cell.angle_beta   90.00
_cell.angle_gamma   90.00
#
_symmetry.space_group_name_H-M   'P 1'
#
loop_
_entity.id
_entity.type
_entity.pdbx_description
1 polymer ?
#
loop_
_entity_poly.entity_id
_entity_poly.type
_entity_poly.pdbx_seq_one_letter_code
_entity_poly.pdbx_strand_id
1 'polypeptide(L)'
;MCDQDELQDQPVGVTAAEPLATPSDDVEGAEDEPSGQIPAFLDQNPMAATHAAETPDESAGENARDTADADGGEPGAAEPAEPEGTEAVETSGPSGLFSEGVASMKAMSSARRAHAEARDELERLQNTIAAREAELEHRRDIEANYDEIIERERARKSDAEQAAEDLKAQRDATAERVSQLKRKLEQMREEDTTTEKRLKVTLDAATDKEQSARESGRRLQNRLDDAKSDLERLNEERRASLIASEQAIASAEKRLATLNAEYAELQRNPSANSAEYSVRTRELEFEISDAAAALRSAREDLPQTDRETQRAIDEAIAAVAAAEKPIAAAKTAFDEAAAASDKARDAYSETKEAAEARQKELRKRIGDEEKSLKSQDRSITDKLDEASAAQAVIDEAEDVIAHPEVTEAIAHALEADRAEHGDRVAEVEELANTERDVREQTRASRIRFIAAITGIALLAILAIWMLL
;
A
#
# COMPACT_ATOMS: atom_id res chain seq x y z
N MET A 1 -66.88 -41.17 -17.17
CA MET A 1 -68.05 -41.01 -16.28
C MET A 1 -67.59 -40.20 -15.09
N CYS A 2 -68.39 -39.20 -14.71
CA CYS A 2 -68.10 -38.02 -13.88
C CYS A 2 -67.70 -36.79 -14.69
N ASP A 3 -68.76 -36.08 -15.06
CA ASP A 3 -68.93 -34.79 -15.71
C ASP A 3 -68.72 -33.59 -14.78
N GLN A 4 -68.54 -32.41 -15.42
CA GLN A 4 -68.99 -31.06 -15.03
C GLN A 4 -68.31 -30.39 -13.81
N ASP A 5 -67.95 -29.10 -13.79
CA ASP A 5 -68.46 -27.95 -14.55
C ASP A 5 -67.38 -26.85 -14.66
N GLU A 6 -67.30 -26.24 -15.85
CA GLU A 6 -66.71 -24.93 -16.11
C GLU A 6 -67.71 -23.84 -15.71
N LEU A 7 -67.25 -22.77 -15.06
CA LEU A 7 -67.95 -21.49 -15.08
C LEU A 7 -66.94 -20.34 -14.96
N GLN A 8 -66.75 -19.68 -16.10
CA GLN A 8 -66.14 -18.38 -16.26
C GLN A 8 -67.12 -17.31 -15.77
N ASP A 9 -66.64 -16.29 -15.07
CA ASP A 9 -67.35 -15.00 -15.02
C ASP A 9 -66.37 -13.83 -14.79
N GLN A 10 -66.53 -12.81 -15.63
CA GLN A 10 -65.94 -11.47 -15.63
C GLN A 10 -66.96 -10.57 -16.36
N PRO A 11 -66.92 -9.22 -16.27
CA PRO A 11 -66.62 -8.31 -15.15
C PRO A 11 -67.69 -7.15 -15.10
N VAL A 12 -67.28 -5.91 -14.74
CA VAL A 12 -67.98 -4.58 -14.74
C VAL A 12 -68.62 -4.19 -13.38
N GLY A 13 -68.42 -3.03 -12.73
CA GLY A 13 -67.64 -1.80 -12.98
C GLY A 13 -68.13 -0.65 -12.05
N VAL A 14 -67.33 0.43 -11.94
CA VAL A 14 -67.62 1.80 -11.43
C VAL A 14 -67.80 1.93 -9.88
N THR A 15 -67.22 2.86 -9.10
CA THR A 15 -66.95 4.31 -9.24
C THR A 15 -65.82 4.81 -8.31
N ALA A 16 -65.13 5.86 -8.76
CA ALA A 16 -64.04 6.60 -8.13
C ALA A 16 -64.45 7.59 -7.02
N ALA A 17 -63.52 7.94 -6.12
CA ALA A 17 -63.40 9.25 -5.48
C ALA A 17 -62.02 9.45 -4.80
N GLU A 18 -61.30 10.48 -5.25
CA GLU A 18 -60.14 11.20 -4.67
C GLU A 18 -60.44 12.70 -4.93
N PRO A 19 -59.67 13.72 -4.47
CA PRO A 19 -58.81 13.89 -3.28
C PRO A 19 -59.00 15.29 -2.60
N LEU A 20 -58.30 15.57 -1.49
CA LEU A 20 -58.06 16.93 -0.94
C LEU A 20 -56.58 16.99 -0.50
N ALA A 21 -55.68 17.65 -1.22
CA ALA A 21 -55.38 19.10 -1.24
C ALA A 21 -54.50 19.58 -0.07
N THR A 22 -53.28 19.99 -0.43
CA THR A 22 -52.23 20.69 0.34
C THR A 22 -52.61 22.13 0.67
N PRO A 23 -51.82 22.80 1.55
CA PRO A 23 -51.30 24.12 1.14
C PRO A 23 -49.79 24.30 1.38
N SER A 24 -49.22 25.15 0.53
CA SER A 24 -47.84 25.67 0.48
C SER A 24 -47.76 27.03 1.19
N ASP A 25 -46.59 27.38 1.75
CA ASP A 25 -45.75 28.54 1.32
C ASP A 25 -44.70 28.93 2.39
N ASP A 26 -43.44 28.87 1.95
CA ASP A 26 -42.31 29.81 2.07
C ASP A 26 -41.91 30.46 3.40
N VAL A 27 -40.65 30.23 3.81
CA VAL A 27 -39.68 31.29 4.18
C VAL A 27 -38.25 30.87 3.78
N GLU A 28 -37.63 31.78 3.03
CA GLU A 28 -36.27 31.88 2.53
C GLU A 28 -35.25 32.27 3.63
N GLY A 29 -34.01 31.77 3.56
CA GLY A 29 -32.93 32.20 4.48
C GLY A 29 -31.59 31.51 4.20
N ALA A 30 -30.70 32.26 3.56
CA ALA A 30 -29.39 31.84 3.10
C ALA A 30 -28.27 32.06 4.14
N GLU A 31 -27.15 31.36 3.93
CA GLU A 31 -25.75 31.65 4.36
C GLU A 31 -25.39 31.59 5.86
N ASP A 32 -24.48 30.66 6.22
CA ASP A 32 -23.12 30.99 6.69
C ASP A 32 -22.31 29.73 7.07
N GLU A 33 -21.25 29.47 6.30
CA GLU A 33 -20.08 28.70 6.75
C GLU A 33 -19.13 29.65 7.49
N PRO A 34 -18.55 29.23 8.62
CA PRO A 34 -17.22 29.71 8.97
C PRO A 34 -16.24 28.55 9.16
N SER A 35 -15.21 28.63 8.32
CA SER A 35 -13.87 28.10 8.49
C SER A 35 -13.34 28.18 9.92
N GLY A 36 -12.81 27.05 10.41
CA GLY A 36 -12.20 26.91 11.73
C GLY A 36 -10.93 26.08 11.70
N GLN A 37 -9.82 26.78 11.44
CA GLN A 37 -8.42 26.50 11.81
C GLN A 37 -8.08 25.14 12.47
N ILE A 38 -7.16 24.41 11.83
CA ILE A 38 -6.38 23.33 12.47
C ILE A 38 -5.46 23.93 13.55
N PRO A 39 -5.47 23.46 14.80
CA PRO A 39 -4.58 23.97 15.84
C PRO A 39 -3.14 23.50 15.66
N ALA A 40 -2.22 24.48 15.69
CA ALA A 40 -0.77 24.33 15.59
C ALA A 40 -0.16 23.75 16.88
N PHE A 41 -0.10 22.42 16.99
CA PHE A 41 0.73 21.74 18.01
C PHE A 41 1.40 20.43 17.54
N LEU A 42 1.36 20.12 16.23
CA LEU A 42 1.97 18.90 15.67
C LEU A 42 3.27 19.17 14.90
N ASP A 43 4.03 20.19 15.28
CA ASP A 43 5.38 20.36 14.78
C ASP A 43 6.37 20.58 15.93
N GLN A 44 7.54 19.94 15.79
CA GLN A 44 8.71 19.94 16.67
C GLN A 44 8.71 18.89 17.80
N ASN A 45 9.38 17.75 17.59
CA ASN A 45 10.85 17.77 17.67
C ASN A 45 11.49 16.50 17.04
N PRO A 46 12.44 16.66 16.11
CA PRO A 46 13.37 15.63 15.64
C PRO A 46 14.69 15.67 16.46
N MET A 47 15.68 14.86 16.05
CA MET A 47 17.08 14.68 16.54
C MET A 47 17.29 13.29 17.16
N ALA A 48 18.35 12.52 16.91
CA ALA A 48 19.62 12.64 16.19
C ALA A 48 20.12 11.20 15.96
N ALA A 49 21.19 10.84 15.23
CA ALA A 49 22.40 11.51 14.75
C ALA A 49 23.00 10.57 13.67
N THR A 50 23.43 11.04 12.49
CA THR A 50 24.79 11.53 12.13
C THR A 50 25.90 10.47 12.32
N HIS A 51 26.81 10.18 11.38
CA HIS A 51 27.81 10.98 10.64
C HIS A 51 28.49 10.03 9.61
N ALA A 52 29.26 10.38 8.58
CA ALA A 52 29.85 11.60 8.00
C ALA A 52 30.45 11.20 6.62
N ALA A 53 30.37 12.07 5.59
CA ALA A 53 31.48 12.80 4.92
C ALA A 53 32.44 11.90 4.09
N GLU A 54 32.89 12.21 2.87
CA GLU A 54 33.35 13.48 2.28
C GLU A 54 33.18 13.50 0.73
N THR A 55 33.14 14.71 0.16
CA THR A 55 33.35 15.10 -1.26
C THR A 55 34.85 14.99 -1.65
N PRO A 56 35.36 15.24 -2.91
CA PRO A 56 34.76 15.99 -4.03
C PRO A 56 35.12 15.55 -5.49
N ASP A 57 34.48 16.24 -6.44
CA ASP A 57 34.94 16.74 -7.76
C ASP A 57 35.39 15.86 -8.96
N GLU A 58 34.95 16.35 -10.14
CA GLU A 58 35.44 16.27 -11.53
C GLU A 58 36.19 15.03 -12.07
N SER A 59 35.68 14.45 -13.16
CA SER A 59 36.31 14.52 -14.51
C SER A 59 35.78 13.46 -15.50
N ALA A 60 35.56 13.95 -16.72
CA ALA A 60 35.36 13.35 -18.05
C ALA A 60 35.72 11.87 -18.35
N GLY A 61 35.03 11.34 -19.37
CA GLY A 61 35.47 10.21 -20.20
C GLY A 61 34.29 9.38 -20.75
N GLU A 62 33.60 9.83 -21.81
CA GLU A 62 33.72 9.30 -23.18
C GLU A 62 33.52 7.77 -23.35
N ASN A 63 32.38 7.38 -23.93
CA ASN A 63 32.32 6.60 -25.18
C ASN A 63 30.87 6.25 -25.52
N ALA A 64 30.31 6.89 -26.53
CA ALA A 64 29.19 6.37 -27.31
C ALA A 64 29.60 6.43 -28.78
N ARG A 65 29.63 5.25 -29.41
CA ARG A 65 30.07 5.03 -30.77
C ARG A 65 29.01 5.46 -31.78
N ASP A 66 29.56 6.17 -32.74
CA ASP A 66 29.20 6.45 -34.13
C ASP A 66 28.48 5.32 -34.90
N THR A 67 27.49 5.70 -35.71
CA THR A 67 27.17 5.04 -37.00
C THR A 67 26.55 6.04 -37.99
N ALA A 68 27.28 6.23 -39.10
CA ALA A 68 26.83 6.30 -40.50
C ALA A 68 26.12 7.55 -41.06
N ASP A 69 26.91 8.30 -41.85
CA ASP A 69 26.69 8.73 -43.25
C ASP A 69 25.26 8.83 -43.83
N ALA A 70 24.95 9.99 -44.42
CA ALA A 70 25.03 10.18 -45.87
C ALA A 70 24.57 11.58 -46.34
N ASP A 71 25.45 12.22 -47.11
CA ASP A 71 25.23 12.93 -48.38
C ASP A 71 24.39 14.23 -48.47
N GLY A 72 24.95 15.18 -49.23
CA GLY A 72 24.20 16.20 -49.96
C GLY A 72 24.52 17.66 -49.63
N GLY A 73 25.50 18.26 -50.33
CA GLY A 73 25.48 19.71 -50.57
C GLY A 73 26.83 20.41 -50.77
N GLU A 74 27.21 20.59 -52.03
CA GLU A 74 28.01 21.74 -52.51
C GLU A 74 27.13 22.54 -53.50
N PRO A 75 27.45 23.80 -53.90
CA PRO A 75 28.63 24.62 -53.57
C PRO A 75 28.27 26.08 -53.15
N GLY A 76 29.21 26.80 -52.55
CA GLY A 76 28.99 28.20 -52.16
C GLY A 76 30.25 28.99 -51.83
N ALA A 77 30.99 29.36 -52.88
CA ALA A 77 31.87 30.52 -53.03
C ALA A 77 32.39 31.24 -51.76
N ALA A 78 33.70 31.16 -51.54
CA ALA A 78 34.52 32.30 -51.11
C ALA A 78 35.96 32.10 -51.60
N GLU A 79 36.42 33.04 -52.42
CA GLU A 79 37.78 33.18 -52.94
C GLU A 79 38.84 33.21 -51.82
N PRO A 80 40.09 32.77 -52.10
CA PRO A 80 41.26 33.37 -51.49
C PRO A 80 41.92 34.31 -52.50
N ALA A 81 41.85 35.59 -52.16
CA ALA A 81 42.67 36.65 -52.73
C ALA A 81 44.17 36.33 -52.56
N GLU A 82 44.93 36.58 -53.62
CA GLU A 82 46.35 36.83 -53.49
C GLU A 82 46.61 38.03 -52.56
N PRO A 83 47.74 38.01 -51.85
CA PRO A 83 48.55 39.21 -51.88
C PRO A 83 49.98 38.93 -52.31
N GLU A 84 50.36 39.66 -53.35
CA GLU A 84 51.73 40.00 -53.71
C GLU A 84 52.53 40.52 -52.50
N GLY A 85 53.82 40.20 -52.51
CA GLY A 85 54.86 41.19 -52.26
C GLY A 85 55.04 41.67 -50.82
N THR A 86 55.91 41.01 -50.07
CA THR A 86 56.75 41.70 -49.08
C THR A 86 58.21 41.32 -49.31
N GLU A 87 58.89 42.23 -50.00
CA GLU A 87 60.34 42.29 -50.11
C GLU A 87 61.00 42.65 -48.76
N ALA A 88 62.29 42.32 -48.70
CA ALA A 88 63.32 42.70 -47.73
C ALA A 88 63.30 41.90 -46.42
N VAL A 89 64.40 41.31 -45.95
CA VAL A 89 65.73 41.94 -45.81
C VAL A 89 66.83 40.89 -45.94
N GLU A 90 67.79 41.14 -46.84
CA GLU A 90 69.13 40.53 -46.79
C GLU A 90 69.81 40.91 -45.47
N THR A 91 70.02 39.92 -44.59
CA THR A 91 71.02 40.02 -43.53
C THR A 91 72.12 39.02 -43.83
N SER A 92 73.21 39.54 -44.39
CA SER A 92 74.46 38.83 -44.61
C SER A 92 75.09 38.43 -43.27
N GLY A 93 74.98 37.14 -42.92
CA GLY A 93 75.60 36.48 -41.77
C GLY A 93 75.36 34.96 -41.86
N PRO A 94 76.27 34.08 -41.37
CA PRO A 94 76.43 32.71 -41.86
C PRO A 94 75.27 31.80 -41.42
N SER A 95 74.22 31.72 -42.24
CA SER A 95 72.97 31.01 -41.91
C SER A 95 72.57 29.96 -42.95
N GLY A 96 73.54 29.26 -43.54
CA GLY A 96 73.30 28.07 -44.36
C GLY A 96 72.93 26.81 -43.56
N LEU A 97 72.90 26.89 -42.22
CA LEU A 97 72.87 25.71 -41.33
C LEU A 97 71.51 25.46 -40.65
N PHE A 98 70.60 26.43 -40.59
CA PHE A 98 69.28 26.25 -39.95
C PHE A 98 68.18 25.76 -40.91
N SER A 99 68.23 26.14 -42.19
CA SER A 99 67.33 25.62 -43.22
C SER A 99 67.57 24.13 -43.49
N GLU A 100 68.84 23.70 -43.47
CA GLU A 100 69.23 22.30 -43.66
C GLU A 100 68.79 21.40 -42.49
N GLY A 101 68.79 21.92 -41.26
CA GLY A 101 68.28 21.22 -40.06
C GLY A 101 66.75 21.03 -40.07
N VAL A 102 65.99 22.05 -40.46
CA VAL A 102 64.52 21.99 -40.54
C VAL A 102 64.06 21.11 -41.71
N ALA A 103 64.72 21.19 -42.86
CA ALA A 103 64.45 20.32 -44.01
C ALA A 103 64.69 18.84 -43.68
N SER A 104 65.78 18.54 -42.95
CA SER A 104 66.11 17.19 -42.49
C SER A 104 65.09 16.63 -41.49
N MET A 105 64.56 17.45 -40.57
CA MET A 105 63.51 17.05 -39.64
C MET A 105 62.18 16.79 -40.35
N LYS A 106 61.82 17.63 -41.33
CA LYS A 106 60.63 17.43 -42.16
C LYS A 106 60.72 16.13 -42.96
N ALA A 107 61.87 15.87 -43.60
CA ALA A 107 62.12 14.62 -44.33
C ALA A 107 62.07 13.36 -43.43
N MET A 108 62.60 13.43 -42.21
CA MET A 108 62.49 12.34 -41.23
C MET A 108 61.06 12.13 -40.75
N SER A 109 60.31 13.22 -40.50
CA SER A 109 58.90 13.14 -40.09
C SER A 109 58.00 12.60 -41.19
N SER A 110 58.25 12.98 -42.46
CA SER A 110 57.50 12.47 -43.59
C SER A 110 57.83 11.00 -43.87
N ALA A 111 59.09 10.59 -43.77
CA ALA A 111 59.49 9.19 -43.92
C ALA A 111 58.89 8.31 -42.80
N ARG A 112 58.93 8.78 -41.54
CA ARG A 112 58.29 8.09 -40.42
C ARG A 112 56.78 8.00 -40.56
N ARG A 113 56.14 9.07 -41.05
CA ARG A 113 54.69 9.08 -41.28
C ARG A 113 54.31 8.12 -42.41
N ALA A 114 55.02 8.17 -43.54
CA ALA A 114 54.79 7.26 -44.66
C ALA A 114 54.99 5.79 -44.27
N HIS A 115 56.05 5.47 -43.51
CA HIS A 115 56.26 4.12 -42.99
C HIS A 115 55.16 3.69 -41.99
N ALA A 116 54.69 4.59 -41.12
CA ALA A 116 53.58 4.29 -40.21
C ALA A 116 52.26 4.06 -40.98
N GLU A 117 51.96 4.91 -41.96
CA GLU A 117 50.77 4.82 -42.80
C GLU A 117 50.75 3.53 -43.64
N ALA A 118 51.88 3.18 -44.25
CA ALA A 118 52.02 1.92 -44.98
C ALA A 118 51.86 0.68 -44.09
N ARG A 119 52.28 0.76 -42.81
CA ARG A 119 52.03 -0.32 -41.83
C ARG A 119 50.56 -0.43 -41.47
N ASP A 120 49.88 0.70 -41.26
CA ASP A 120 48.45 0.71 -40.95
C ASP A 120 47.63 0.18 -42.14
N GLU A 121 48.01 0.52 -43.37
CA GLU A 121 47.41 -0.04 -44.59
C GLU A 121 47.66 -1.55 -44.72
N LEU A 122 48.88 -2.00 -44.46
CA LEU A 122 49.21 -3.43 -44.45
C LEU A 122 48.39 -4.20 -43.40
N GLU A 123 48.21 -3.64 -42.20
CA GLU A 123 47.37 -4.25 -41.15
C GLU A 123 45.89 -4.31 -41.54
N ARG A 124 45.35 -3.26 -42.17
CA ARG A 124 43.97 -3.27 -42.71
C ARG A 124 43.80 -4.34 -43.80
N LEU A 125 44.77 -4.45 -44.71
CA LEU A 125 44.75 -5.46 -45.77
C LEU A 125 44.85 -6.87 -45.17
N GLN A 126 45.72 -7.08 -44.19
CA GLN A 126 45.84 -8.34 -43.46
C GLN A 126 44.53 -8.73 -42.77
N ASN A 127 43.85 -7.77 -42.11
CA ASN A 127 42.55 -8.01 -41.49
C ASN A 127 41.46 -8.35 -42.54
N THR A 128 41.50 -7.70 -43.71
CA THR A 128 40.59 -7.99 -44.83
C THR A 128 40.81 -9.40 -45.38
N ILE A 129 42.07 -9.78 -45.59
CA ILE A 129 42.44 -11.15 -46.01
C ILE A 129 41.91 -12.16 -44.98
N ALA A 130 42.17 -11.95 -43.70
CA ALA A 130 41.72 -12.86 -42.65
C ALA A 130 40.18 -12.99 -42.60
N ALA A 131 39.46 -11.88 -42.76
CA ALA A 131 37.99 -11.90 -42.81
C ALA A 131 37.45 -12.64 -44.03
N ARG A 132 38.04 -12.41 -45.23
CA ARG A 132 37.66 -13.12 -46.46
C ARG A 132 38.06 -14.59 -46.44
N GLU A 133 39.16 -14.94 -45.78
CA GLU A 133 39.58 -16.33 -45.56
C GLU A 133 38.56 -17.07 -44.70
N ALA A 134 38.14 -16.48 -43.58
CA ALA A 134 37.12 -17.06 -42.72
C ALA A 134 35.77 -17.21 -43.43
N GLU A 135 35.34 -16.19 -44.18
CA GLU A 135 34.11 -16.25 -44.97
C GLU A 135 34.16 -17.34 -46.05
N LEU A 136 35.28 -17.44 -46.79
CA LEU A 136 35.45 -18.46 -47.83
C LEU A 136 35.46 -19.88 -47.25
N GLU A 137 36.11 -20.06 -46.09
CA GLU A 137 36.10 -21.34 -45.36
C GLU A 137 34.69 -21.71 -44.92
N HIS A 138 33.95 -20.76 -44.32
CA HIS A 138 32.58 -20.95 -43.88
C HIS A 138 31.64 -21.33 -45.04
N ARG A 139 31.69 -20.59 -46.17
CA ARG A 139 30.88 -20.92 -47.37
C ARG A 139 31.21 -22.31 -47.92
N ARG A 140 32.50 -22.68 -47.97
CA ARG A 140 32.91 -24.02 -48.44
C ARG A 140 32.49 -25.14 -47.50
N ASP A 141 32.50 -24.90 -46.19
CA ASP A 141 31.99 -25.86 -45.20
C ASP A 141 30.49 -26.08 -45.38
N ILE A 142 29.73 -25.01 -45.59
CA ILE A 142 28.30 -25.08 -45.93
C ILE A 142 28.08 -25.86 -47.22
N GLU A 143 28.81 -25.54 -48.30
CA GLU A 143 28.70 -26.23 -49.59
C GLU A 143 29.00 -27.73 -49.47
N ALA A 144 30.00 -28.10 -48.68
CA ALA A 144 30.42 -29.48 -48.47
C ALA A 144 29.41 -30.29 -47.62
N ASN A 145 28.76 -29.63 -46.65
CA ASN A 145 27.89 -30.28 -45.67
C ASN A 145 26.40 -29.90 -45.84
N TYR A 146 26.02 -29.32 -46.98
CA TYR A 146 24.70 -28.72 -47.19
C TYR A 146 23.54 -29.64 -46.82
N ASP A 147 23.51 -30.85 -47.37
CA ASP A 147 22.40 -31.80 -47.13
C ASP A 147 22.26 -32.13 -45.64
N GLU A 148 23.38 -32.31 -44.93
CA GLU A 148 23.38 -32.58 -43.49
C GLU A 148 22.91 -31.36 -42.68
N ILE A 149 23.34 -30.15 -43.05
CA ILE A 149 22.89 -28.90 -42.43
C ILE A 149 21.38 -28.75 -42.58
N ILE A 150 20.86 -28.93 -43.80
CA ILE A 150 19.43 -28.78 -44.10
C ILE A 150 18.60 -29.83 -43.37
N GLU A 151 18.99 -31.10 -43.38
CA GLU A 151 18.25 -32.15 -42.68
C GLU A 151 18.22 -31.90 -41.16
N ARG A 152 19.37 -31.58 -40.56
CA ARG A 152 19.50 -31.29 -39.14
C ARG A 152 18.68 -30.07 -38.72
N GLU A 153 18.81 -28.95 -39.42
CA GLU A 153 18.11 -27.72 -39.03
C GLU A 153 16.62 -27.78 -39.32
N ARG A 154 16.18 -28.49 -40.39
CA ARG A 154 14.73 -28.75 -40.59
C ARG A 154 14.15 -29.60 -39.48
N ALA A 155 14.86 -30.63 -39.03
CA ALA A 155 14.44 -31.43 -37.88
C ALA A 155 14.39 -30.57 -36.61
N ARG A 156 15.44 -29.79 -36.32
CA ARG A 156 15.50 -28.89 -35.16
C ARG A 156 14.37 -27.86 -35.17
N LYS A 157 14.09 -27.25 -36.31
CA LYS A 157 12.97 -26.31 -36.49
C LYS A 157 11.64 -26.99 -36.20
N SER A 158 11.38 -28.14 -36.84
CA SER A 158 10.14 -28.90 -36.67
C SER A 158 9.93 -29.32 -35.21
N ASP A 159 10.98 -29.80 -34.55
CA ASP A 159 10.93 -30.20 -33.14
C ASP A 159 10.67 -29.00 -32.21
N ALA A 160 11.29 -27.86 -32.49
CA ALA A 160 11.07 -26.63 -31.73
C ALA A 160 9.64 -26.07 -31.90
N GLU A 161 9.11 -26.09 -33.13
CA GLU A 161 7.72 -25.68 -33.42
C GLU A 161 6.72 -26.61 -32.74
N GLN A 162 6.91 -27.93 -32.82
CA GLN A 162 6.04 -28.90 -32.15
C GLN A 162 6.09 -28.72 -30.63
N ALA A 163 7.29 -28.52 -30.05
CA ALA A 163 7.44 -28.25 -28.63
C ALA A 163 6.74 -26.93 -28.22
N ALA A 164 6.79 -25.89 -29.05
CA ALA A 164 6.09 -24.64 -28.81
C ALA A 164 4.56 -24.84 -28.82
N GLU A 165 4.01 -25.62 -29.76
CA GLU A 165 2.58 -25.95 -29.79
C GLU A 165 2.13 -26.77 -28.57
N ASP A 166 2.92 -27.75 -28.16
CA ASP A 166 2.64 -28.54 -26.94
C ASP A 166 2.64 -27.64 -25.68
N LEU A 167 3.59 -26.70 -25.60
CA LEU A 167 3.65 -25.72 -24.51
C LEU A 167 2.46 -24.75 -24.56
N LYS A 168 2.01 -24.30 -25.74
CA LYS A 168 0.80 -23.48 -25.90
C LYS A 168 -0.44 -24.21 -25.39
N ALA A 169 -0.61 -25.49 -25.76
CA ALA A 169 -1.72 -26.29 -25.27
C ALA A 169 -1.72 -26.42 -23.72
N GLN A 170 -0.55 -26.62 -23.11
CA GLN A 170 -0.40 -26.64 -21.65
C GLN A 170 -0.68 -25.27 -21.01
N ARG A 171 -0.23 -24.19 -21.66
CA ARG A 171 -0.47 -22.82 -21.23
C ARG A 171 -1.96 -22.50 -21.26
N ASP A 172 -2.68 -22.87 -22.31
CA ASP A 172 -4.12 -22.63 -22.41
C ASP A 172 -4.92 -23.44 -21.40
N ALA A 173 -4.52 -24.70 -21.15
CA ALA A 173 -5.09 -25.48 -20.05
C ALA A 173 -4.84 -24.84 -18.67
N THR A 174 -3.69 -24.19 -18.48
CA THR A 174 -3.36 -23.43 -17.26
C THR A 174 -4.19 -22.15 -17.17
N ALA A 175 -4.37 -21.44 -18.29
CA ALA A 175 -5.16 -20.21 -18.36
C ALA A 175 -6.64 -20.48 -18.03
N GLU A 176 -7.19 -21.61 -18.51
CA GLU A 176 -8.55 -22.01 -18.16
C GLU A 176 -8.67 -22.42 -16.69
N ARG A 177 -7.67 -23.09 -16.11
CA ARG A 177 -7.64 -23.34 -14.66
C ARG A 177 -7.63 -22.02 -13.85
N VAL A 178 -6.85 -21.04 -14.26
CA VAL A 178 -6.86 -19.69 -13.64
C VAL A 178 -8.23 -19.03 -13.76
N SER A 179 -8.87 -19.11 -14.93
CA SER A 179 -10.21 -18.56 -15.15
C SER A 179 -11.25 -19.21 -14.22
N GLN A 180 -11.20 -20.54 -14.07
CA GLN A 180 -12.07 -21.30 -13.17
C GLN A 180 -11.82 -20.96 -11.70
N LEU A 181 -10.55 -20.84 -11.27
CA LEU A 181 -10.21 -20.43 -9.92
C LEU A 181 -10.71 -19.01 -9.60
N LYS A 182 -10.63 -18.08 -10.55
CA LYS A 182 -11.17 -16.72 -10.41
C LYS A 182 -12.70 -16.73 -10.27
N ARG A 183 -13.41 -17.48 -11.11
CA ARG A 183 -14.87 -17.67 -10.98
C ARG A 183 -15.24 -18.27 -9.62
N LYS A 184 -14.50 -19.29 -9.18
CA LYS A 184 -14.71 -19.93 -7.86
C LYS A 184 -14.46 -18.97 -6.70
N LEU A 185 -13.45 -18.11 -6.79
CA LEU A 185 -13.18 -17.10 -5.77
C LEU A 185 -14.33 -16.10 -5.66
N GLU A 186 -14.90 -15.69 -6.79
CA GLU A 186 -16.04 -14.76 -6.79
C GLU A 186 -17.31 -15.41 -6.24
N GLN A 187 -17.63 -16.62 -6.70
CA GLN A 187 -18.74 -17.40 -6.12
C GLN A 187 -18.59 -17.57 -4.61
N MET A 188 -17.39 -17.93 -4.14
CA MET A 188 -17.10 -18.08 -2.72
C MET A 188 -17.32 -16.77 -1.95
N ARG A 189 -16.94 -15.62 -2.52
CA ARG A 189 -17.18 -14.30 -1.90
C ARG A 189 -18.66 -13.99 -1.75
N GLU A 190 -19.46 -14.29 -2.76
CA GLU A 190 -20.92 -14.09 -2.72
C GLU A 190 -21.56 -15.00 -1.65
N GLU A 191 -21.19 -16.27 -1.62
CA GLU A 191 -21.65 -17.25 -0.62
C GLU A 191 -21.22 -16.86 0.81
N ASP A 192 -19.96 -16.44 0.99
CA ASP A 192 -19.45 -15.97 2.28
C ASP A 192 -20.18 -14.69 2.72
N THR A 193 -20.40 -13.73 1.81
CA THR A 193 -21.10 -12.46 2.10
C THR A 193 -22.55 -12.70 2.51
N THR A 194 -23.25 -13.61 1.84
CA THR A 194 -24.65 -13.95 2.19
C THR A 194 -24.72 -14.64 3.55
N THR A 195 -23.78 -15.55 3.84
CA THR A 195 -23.67 -16.22 5.14
C THR A 195 -23.34 -15.22 6.25
N GLU A 196 -22.36 -14.33 6.03
CA GLU A 196 -21.96 -13.29 6.98
C GLU A 196 -23.14 -12.36 7.30
N LYS A 197 -23.89 -11.90 6.28
CA LYS A 197 -25.09 -11.07 6.49
C LYS A 197 -26.13 -11.79 7.35
N ARG A 198 -26.39 -13.07 7.08
CA ARG A 198 -27.34 -13.85 7.87
C ARG A 198 -26.88 -13.98 9.32
N LEU A 199 -25.61 -14.30 9.56
CA LEU A 199 -25.06 -14.43 10.91
C LEU A 199 -25.03 -13.09 11.65
N LYS A 200 -24.77 -11.99 10.94
CA LYS A 200 -24.85 -10.65 11.52
C LYS A 200 -26.25 -10.34 12.02
N VAL A 201 -27.28 -10.61 11.22
CA VAL A 201 -28.68 -10.44 11.66
C VAL A 201 -28.99 -11.29 12.90
N THR A 202 -28.47 -12.52 12.97
CA THR A 202 -28.66 -13.35 14.18
C THR A 202 -27.90 -12.82 15.40
N LEU A 203 -26.72 -12.24 15.20
CA LEU A 203 -25.93 -11.59 16.26
C LEU A 203 -26.64 -10.34 16.78
N ASP A 204 -27.12 -9.47 15.90
CA ASP A 204 -27.84 -8.26 16.27
C ASP A 204 -29.12 -8.62 17.06
N ALA A 205 -29.89 -9.58 16.56
CA ALA A 205 -31.10 -10.06 17.25
C ALA A 205 -30.81 -10.69 18.63
N ALA A 206 -29.70 -11.43 18.77
CA ALA A 206 -29.30 -12.01 20.05
C ALA A 206 -28.83 -10.93 21.04
N THR A 207 -28.10 -9.92 20.54
CA THR A 207 -27.63 -8.76 21.33
C THR A 207 -28.81 -7.93 21.83
N ASP A 208 -29.80 -7.67 20.97
CA ASP A 208 -31.02 -6.94 21.35
C ASP A 208 -31.82 -7.70 22.42
N LYS A 209 -31.92 -9.04 22.29
CA LYS A 209 -32.58 -9.90 23.28
C LYS A 209 -31.84 -9.87 24.62
N GLU A 210 -30.52 -9.91 24.62
CA GLU A 210 -29.69 -9.78 25.83
C GLU A 210 -29.92 -8.42 26.50
N GLN A 211 -29.91 -7.33 25.73
CA GLN A 211 -30.17 -5.99 26.25
C GLN A 211 -31.56 -5.88 26.85
N SER A 212 -32.59 -6.38 26.15
CA SER A 212 -33.96 -6.38 26.64
C SER A 212 -34.11 -7.19 27.94
N ALA A 213 -33.48 -8.37 28.02
CA ALA A 213 -33.48 -9.18 29.22
C ALA A 213 -32.79 -8.46 30.40
N ARG A 214 -31.66 -7.80 30.14
CA ARG A 214 -30.92 -6.98 31.13
C ARG A 214 -31.77 -5.83 31.66
N GLU A 215 -32.44 -5.10 30.78
CA GLU A 215 -33.32 -4.00 31.16
C GLU A 215 -34.55 -4.48 31.95
N SER A 216 -35.15 -5.60 31.52
CA SER A 216 -36.27 -6.21 32.26
C SER A 216 -35.87 -6.63 33.67
N GLY A 217 -34.69 -7.24 33.83
CA GLY A 217 -34.13 -7.62 35.13
C GLY A 217 -33.89 -6.41 36.03
N ARG A 218 -33.31 -5.32 35.49
CA ARG A 218 -33.13 -4.06 36.24
C ARG A 218 -34.44 -3.47 36.73
N ARG A 219 -35.48 -3.46 35.89
CA ARG A 219 -36.81 -2.95 36.27
C ARG A 219 -37.42 -3.78 37.42
N LEU A 220 -37.26 -5.10 37.40
CA LEU A 220 -37.75 -5.96 38.47
C LEU A 220 -36.98 -5.76 39.77
N GLN A 221 -35.66 -5.60 39.69
CA GLN A 221 -34.83 -5.31 40.87
C GLN A 221 -35.22 -3.98 41.51
N ASN A 222 -35.38 -2.92 40.72
CA ASN A 222 -35.81 -1.62 41.24
C ASN A 222 -37.18 -1.70 41.93
N ARG A 223 -38.15 -2.41 41.34
CA ARG A 223 -39.47 -2.64 41.96
C ARG A 223 -39.39 -3.38 43.29
N LEU A 224 -38.44 -4.32 43.42
CA LEU A 224 -38.19 -5.01 44.66
C LEU A 224 -37.59 -4.08 45.71
N ASP A 225 -36.60 -3.27 45.31
CA ASP A 225 -35.93 -2.33 46.19
C ASP A 225 -36.92 -1.26 46.69
N ASP A 226 -37.79 -0.75 45.81
CA ASP A 226 -38.88 0.18 46.14
C ASP A 226 -39.85 -0.45 47.15
N ALA A 227 -40.32 -1.68 46.90
CA ALA A 227 -41.24 -2.38 47.81
C ALA A 227 -40.62 -2.65 49.20
N LYS A 228 -39.31 -2.95 49.25
CA LYS A 228 -38.57 -3.11 50.50
C LYS A 228 -38.44 -1.80 51.26
N SER A 229 -38.14 -0.71 50.55
CA SER A 229 -38.08 0.64 51.13
C SER A 229 -39.44 1.07 51.69
N ASP A 230 -40.54 0.77 50.98
CA ASP A 230 -41.90 1.07 51.46
C ASP A 230 -42.27 0.27 52.70
N LEU A 231 -41.91 -1.02 52.76
CA LEU A 231 -42.11 -1.84 53.94
C LEU A 231 -41.34 -1.29 55.15
N GLU A 232 -40.08 -0.88 54.95
CA GLU A 232 -39.28 -0.27 56.01
C GLU A 232 -39.89 1.05 56.51
N ARG A 233 -40.32 1.91 55.58
CA ARG A 233 -41.02 3.17 55.90
C ARG A 233 -42.29 2.93 56.70
N LEU A 234 -43.15 1.99 56.30
CA LEU A 234 -44.40 1.68 56.99
C LEU A 234 -44.17 1.10 58.40
N ASN A 235 -43.09 0.33 58.59
CA ASN A 235 -42.70 -0.14 59.93
C ASN A 235 -42.32 1.03 60.84
N GLU A 236 -41.60 2.02 60.32
CA GLU A 236 -41.23 3.21 61.09
C GLU A 236 -42.43 4.11 61.38
N GLU A 237 -43.32 4.30 60.39
CA GLU A 237 -44.59 5.03 60.57
C GLU A 237 -45.48 4.37 61.62
N ARG A 238 -45.58 3.03 61.63
CA ARG A 238 -46.30 2.29 62.68
C ARG A 238 -45.71 2.58 64.06
N ARG A 239 -44.39 2.49 64.23
CA ARG A 239 -43.72 2.79 65.51
C ARG A 239 -44.03 4.21 65.98
N ALA A 240 -43.87 5.19 65.10
CA ALA A 240 -44.16 6.58 65.40
C ALA A 240 -45.64 6.80 65.78
N SER A 241 -46.57 6.18 65.06
CA SER A 241 -48.01 6.27 65.35
C SER A 241 -48.39 5.65 66.70
N LEU A 242 -47.78 4.52 67.07
CA LEU A 242 -48.05 3.87 68.35
C LEU A 242 -47.50 4.70 69.50
N ILE A 243 -46.28 5.24 69.36
CA ILE A 243 -45.70 6.18 70.33
C ILE A 243 -46.59 7.42 70.48
N ALA A 244 -47.09 7.99 69.38
CA ALA A 244 -47.97 9.14 69.41
C ALA A 244 -49.30 8.83 70.12
N SER A 245 -49.93 7.68 69.81
CA SER A 245 -51.16 7.24 70.48
C SER A 245 -50.95 6.96 71.98
N GLU A 246 -49.81 6.36 72.37
CA GLU A 246 -49.45 6.16 73.77
C GLU A 246 -49.23 7.49 74.51
N GLN A 247 -48.55 8.46 73.88
CA GLN A 247 -48.37 9.80 74.43
C GLN A 247 -49.71 10.54 74.57
N ALA A 248 -50.63 10.37 73.61
CA ALA A 248 -51.97 10.93 73.69
C ALA A 248 -52.72 10.37 74.91
N ILE A 249 -52.68 9.06 75.14
CA ILE A 249 -53.24 8.41 76.34
C ILE A 249 -52.59 8.99 77.60
N ALA A 250 -51.27 9.00 77.70
CA ALA A 250 -50.56 9.52 78.88
C ALA A 250 -50.88 11.00 79.17
N SER A 251 -51.03 11.81 78.13
CA SER A 251 -51.42 13.22 78.25
C SER A 251 -52.86 13.39 78.75
N ALA A 252 -53.79 12.56 78.24
CA ALA A 252 -55.19 12.55 78.66
C ALA A 252 -55.34 12.04 80.09
N GLU A 253 -54.59 11.00 80.49
CA GLU A 253 -54.51 10.51 81.87
C GLU A 253 -54.02 11.60 82.82
N LYS A 254 -52.93 12.29 82.45
CA LYS A 254 -52.39 13.39 83.26
C LYS A 254 -53.40 14.53 83.40
N ARG A 255 -54.07 14.94 82.32
CA ARG A 255 -55.10 15.99 82.36
C ARG A 255 -56.26 15.61 83.27
N LEU A 256 -56.75 14.37 83.14
CA LEU A 256 -57.82 13.85 83.99
C LEU A 256 -57.39 13.79 85.47
N ALA A 257 -56.16 13.37 85.76
CA ALA A 257 -55.63 13.34 87.12
C ALA A 257 -55.54 14.75 87.74
N THR A 258 -55.07 15.74 86.97
CA THR A 258 -55.02 17.15 87.41
C THR A 258 -56.40 17.69 87.72
N LEU A 259 -57.38 17.53 86.81
CA LEU A 259 -58.75 18.02 87.03
C LEU A 259 -59.42 17.36 88.25
N ASN A 260 -59.20 16.06 88.47
CA ASN A 260 -59.70 15.37 89.66
C ASN A 260 -59.04 15.90 90.95
N ALA A 261 -57.75 16.24 90.91
CA ALA A 261 -57.07 16.85 92.06
C ALA A 261 -57.63 18.23 92.37
N GLU A 262 -57.85 19.08 91.36
CA GLU A 262 -58.48 20.40 91.51
C GLU A 262 -59.90 20.30 92.08
N TYR A 263 -60.71 19.34 91.60
CA TYR A 263 -62.05 19.09 92.13
C TYR A 263 -62.01 18.62 93.59
N ALA A 264 -61.09 17.73 93.95
CA ALA A 264 -60.91 17.28 95.33
C ALA A 264 -60.42 18.40 96.26
N GLU A 265 -59.60 19.32 95.78
CA GLU A 265 -59.16 20.50 96.52
C GLU A 265 -60.29 21.50 96.73
N LEU A 266 -61.11 21.75 95.69
CA LEU A 266 -62.30 22.59 95.78
C LEU A 266 -63.30 22.05 96.81
N GLN A 267 -63.49 20.72 96.88
CA GLN A 267 -64.33 20.08 97.90
C GLN A 267 -63.79 20.24 99.32
N ARG A 268 -62.47 20.26 99.51
CA ARG A 268 -61.84 20.42 100.84
C ARG A 268 -61.94 21.86 101.36
N ASN A 269 -61.95 22.85 100.46
CA ASN A 269 -61.98 24.27 100.79
C ASN A 269 -63.13 25.00 100.06
N PRO A 270 -64.40 24.81 100.47
CA PRO A 270 -65.53 25.50 99.85
C PRO A 270 -65.43 27.00 100.07
N SER A 271 -65.53 27.79 99.00
CA SER A 271 -65.38 29.24 99.08
C SER A 271 -66.55 29.89 99.84
N ALA A 272 -66.31 31.05 100.46
CA ALA A 272 -67.36 31.81 101.16
C ALA A 272 -68.43 32.39 100.20
N ASN A 273 -68.18 32.39 98.89
CA ASN A 273 -69.11 32.81 97.85
C ASN A 273 -69.81 31.57 97.24
N SER A 274 -70.97 31.21 97.79
CA SER A 274 -71.71 29.99 97.43
C SER A 274 -72.10 29.90 95.95
N ALA A 275 -72.29 31.04 95.29
CA ALA A 275 -72.64 31.09 93.87
C ALA A 275 -71.46 30.66 93.00
N GLU A 276 -70.28 31.25 93.21
CA GLU A 276 -69.05 30.92 92.46
C GLU A 276 -68.59 29.48 92.71
N TYR A 277 -68.68 28.99 93.95
CA TYR A 277 -68.38 27.59 94.27
C TYR A 277 -69.22 26.61 93.44
N SER A 278 -70.54 26.83 93.37
CA SER A 278 -71.45 25.95 92.65
C SER A 278 -71.24 25.95 91.13
N VAL A 279 -70.85 27.10 90.56
CA VAL A 279 -70.53 27.24 89.14
C VAL A 279 -69.22 26.52 88.83
N ARG A 280 -68.13 26.80 89.57
CA ARG A 280 -66.83 26.15 89.33
C ARG A 280 -66.88 24.63 89.56
N THR A 281 -67.68 24.18 90.52
CA THR A 281 -67.93 22.74 90.74
C THR A 281 -68.56 22.08 89.51
N ARG A 282 -69.59 22.68 88.92
CA ARG A 282 -70.21 22.14 87.68
C ARG A 282 -69.29 22.23 86.47
N GLU A 283 -68.51 23.30 86.35
CA GLU A 283 -67.51 23.43 85.28
C GLU A 283 -66.46 22.31 85.39
N LEU A 284 -65.91 22.06 86.57
CA LEU A 284 -64.96 20.96 86.78
C LEU A 284 -65.59 19.60 86.55
N GLU A 285 -66.84 19.37 86.95
CA GLU A 285 -67.55 18.12 86.64
C GLU A 285 -67.70 17.91 85.12
N PHE A 286 -67.99 18.97 84.37
CA PHE A 286 -68.06 18.95 82.91
C PHE A 286 -66.66 18.72 82.29
N GLU A 287 -65.64 19.46 82.71
CA GLU A 287 -64.25 19.32 82.25
C GLU A 287 -63.68 17.91 82.55
N ILE A 288 -64.00 17.34 83.72
CA ILE A 288 -63.64 15.96 84.10
C ILE A 288 -64.36 14.95 83.20
N SER A 289 -65.65 15.14 82.92
CA SER A 289 -66.42 14.28 82.01
C SER A 289 -65.83 14.32 80.60
N ASP A 290 -65.53 15.50 80.08
CA ASP A 290 -64.90 15.69 78.77
C ASP A 290 -63.49 15.07 78.72
N ALA A 291 -62.67 15.28 79.76
CA ALA A 291 -61.34 14.67 79.85
C ALA A 291 -61.41 13.13 79.96
N ALA A 292 -62.41 12.59 80.67
CA ALA A 292 -62.64 11.15 80.76
C ALA A 292 -63.17 10.57 79.44
N ALA A 293 -63.96 11.35 78.68
CA ALA A 293 -64.36 10.98 77.32
C ALA A 293 -63.16 11.00 76.35
N ALA A 294 -62.32 12.03 76.41
CA ALA A 294 -61.10 12.13 75.61
C ALA A 294 -60.11 10.99 75.90
N LEU A 295 -59.93 10.62 77.18
CA LEU A 295 -59.11 9.47 77.56
C LEU A 295 -59.68 8.14 77.03
N ARG A 296 -61.01 7.96 77.09
CA ARG A 296 -61.66 6.78 76.51
C ARG A 296 -61.44 6.71 75.00
N SER A 297 -61.63 7.82 74.29
CA SER A 297 -61.34 7.92 72.84
C SER A 297 -59.89 7.54 72.55
N ALA A 298 -58.91 8.16 73.21
CA ALA A 298 -57.50 7.86 72.98
C ALA A 298 -57.12 6.38 73.25
N ARG A 299 -57.75 5.75 74.25
CA ARG A 299 -57.58 4.32 74.54
C ARG A 299 -58.26 3.41 73.52
N GLU A 300 -59.36 3.84 72.92
CA GLU A 300 -60.06 3.14 71.84
C GLU A 300 -59.33 3.30 70.49
N ASP A 301 -58.67 4.44 70.27
CA ASP A 301 -57.92 4.76 69.06
C ASP A 301 -56.64 3.92 68.91
N LEU A 302 -55.89 3.70 70.00
CA LEU A 302 -54.64 2.91 69.98
C LEU A 302 -54.79 1.53 69.27
N PRO A 303 -55.74 0.65 69.66
CA PRO A 303 -55.93 -0.62 68.98
C PRO A 303 -56.53 -0.49 67.58
N GLN A 304 -57.12 0.65 67.21
CA GLN A 304 -57.52 0.92 65.82
C GLN A 304 -56.30 1.27 64.97
N THR A 305 -55.48 2.23 65.42
CA THR A 305 -54.22 2.62 64.78
C THR A 305 -53.29 1.41 64.58
N ASP A 306 -53.18 0.54 65.59
CA ASP A 306 -52.37 -0.68 65.48
C ASP A 306 -52.83 -1.61 64.36
N ARG A 307 -54.15 -1.86 64.27
CA ARG A 307 -54.71 -2.73 63.22
C ARG A 307 -54.57 -2.14 61.84
N GLU A 308 -54.80 -0.84 61.68
CA GLU A 308 -54.69 -0.15 60.39
C GLU A 308 -53.25 -0.15 59.88
N THR A 309 -52.29 0.20 60.74
CA THR A 309 -50.87 0.20 60.39
C THR A 309 -50.33 -1.21 60.15
N GLN A 310 -50.77 -2.21 60.93
CA GLN A 310 -50.40 -3.60 60.69
C GLN A 310 -50.95 -4.11 59.35
N ARG A 311 -52.19 -3.75 58.99
CA ARG A 311 -52.75 -4.07 57.68
C ARG A 311 -51.92 -3.49 56.53
N ALA A 312 -51.47 -2.24 56.65
CA ALA A 312 -50.59 -1.62 55.66
C ALA A 312 -49.25 -2.36 55.54
N ILE A 313 -48.68 -2.82 56.66
CA ILE A 313 -47.46 -3.64 56.67
C ILE A 313 -47.71 -5.00 55.99
N ASP A 314 -48.82 -5.68 56.29
CA ASP A 314 -49.15 -6.97 55.68
C ASP A 314 -49.32 -6.83 54.15
N GLU A 315 -49.95 -5.75 53.70
CA GLU A 315 -50.08 -5.39 52.28
C GLU A 315 -48.69 -5.13 51.64
N ALA A 316 -47.77 -4.45 52.34
CA ALA A 316 -46.40 -4.22 51.86
C ALA A 316 -45.55 -5.50 51.82
N ILE A 317 -45.68 -6.41 52.80
CA ILE A 317 -45.04 -7.73 52.78
C ILE A 317 -45.52 -8.52 51.54
N ALA A 318 -46.82 -8.48 51.26
CA ALA A 318 -47.37 -9.11 50.05
C ALA A 318 -46.81 -8.48 48.77
N ALA A 319 -46.63 -7.15 48.75
CA ALA A 319 -46.02 -6.45 47.62
C ALA A 319 -44.54 -6.84 47.39
N VAL A 320 -43.74 -6.97 48.46
CA VAL A 320 -42.36 -7.48 48.37
C VAL A 320 -42.34 -8.90 47.81
N ALA A 321 -43.15 -9.81 48.35
CA ALA A 321 -43.23 -11.19 47.86
C ALA A 321 -43.65 -11.27 46.38
N ALA A 322 -44.58 -10.40 45.96
CA ALA A 322 -45.00 -10.30 44.56
C ALA A 322 -43.88 -9.77 43.64
N ALA A 323 -43.07 -8.81 44.11
CA ALA A 323 -41.94 -8.25 43.38
C ALA A 323 -40.75 -9.23 43.28
N GLU A 324 -40.50 -10.07 44.28
CA GLU A 324 -39.43 -11.08 44.26
C GLU A 324 -39.70 -12.23 43.29
N LYS A 325 -40.96 -12.65 43.18
CA LYS A 325 -41.37 -13.84 42.41
C LYS A 325 -40.81 -13.92 40.97
N PRO A 326 -40.85 -12.87 40.13
CA PRO A 326 -40.34 -12.95 38.76
C PRO A 326 -38.80 -12.87 38.62
N ILE A 327 -38.04 -12.50 39.67
CA ILE A 327 -36.61 -12.17 39.55
C ILE A 327 -35.77 -13.40 39.17
N ALA A 328 -36.03 -14.55 39.78
CA ALA A 328 -35.27 -15.77 39.47
C ALA A 328 -35.45 -16.22 38.01
N ALA A 329 -36.68 -16.11 37.48
CA ALA A 329 -36.99 -16.40 36.09
C ALA A 329 -36.32 -15.38 35.15
N ALA A 330 -36.36 -14.09 35.50
CA ALA A 330 -35.71 -13.04 34.72
C ALA A 330 -34.18 -13.18 34.67
N LYS A 331 -33.56 -13.59 35.78
CA LYS A 331 -32.12 -13.90 35.82
C LYS A 331 -31.77 -15.05 34.89
N THR A 332 -32.53 -16.14 34.94
CA THR A 332 -32.35 -17.29 34.04
C THR A 332 -32.50 -16.86 32.57
N ALA A 333 -33.53 -16.07 32.26
CA ALA A 333 -33.75 -15.56 30.91
C ALA A 333 -32.61 -14.63 30.43
N PHE A 334 -32.03 -13.83 31.32
CA PHE A 334 -30.85 -13.03 31.01
C PHE A 334 -29.62 -13.90 30.74
N ASP A 335 -29.34 -14.88 31.60
CA ASP A 335 -28.18 -15.79 31.43
C ASP A 335 -28.29 -16.56 30.10
N GLU A 336 -29.49 -17.02 29.74
CA GLU A 336 -29.77 -17.64 28.44
C GLU A 336 -29.57 -16.68 27.26
N ALA A 337 -30.03 -15.44 27.38
CA ALA A 337 -29.88 -14.43 26.33
C ALA A 337 -28.40 -14.02 26.14
N ALA A 338 -27.65 -13.89 27.24
CA ALA A 338 -26.22 -13.62 27.22
C ALA A 338 -25.44 -14.76 26.56
N ALA A 339 -25.71 -16.01 26.94
CA ALA A 339 -25.09 -17.17 26.32
C ALA A 339 -25.41 -17.27 24.81
N ALA A 340 -26.64 -16.92 24.40
CA ALA A 340 -27.02 -16.89 22.99
C ALA A 340 -26.31 -15.77 22.20
N SER A 341 -26.15 -14.60 22.80
CA SER A 341 -25.42 -13.45 22.25
C SER A 341 -23.94 -13.79 22.04
N ASP A 342 -23.29 -14.37 23.05
CA ASP A 342 -21.88 -14.81 22.96
C ASP A 342 -21.71 -15.88 21.88
N LYS A 343 -22.57 -16.89 21.85
CA LYS A 343 -22.55 -17.92 20.80
C LYS A 343 -22.75 -17.33 19.39
N ALA A 344 -23.63 -16.34 19.24
CA ALA A 344 -23.85 -15.69 17.95
C ALA A 344 -22.63 -14.86 17.53
N ARG A 345 -21.94 -14.24 18.49
CA ARG A 345 -20.70 -13.47 18.25
C ARG A 345 -19.58 -14.41 17.78
N ASP A 346 -19.37 -15.51 18.50
CA ASP A 346 -18.36 -16.51 18.16
C ASP A 346 -18.62 -17.11 16.77
N ALA A 347 -19.88 -17.51 16.50
CA ALA A 347 -20.25 -18.05 15.20
C ALA A 347 -20.02 -17.06 14.05
N TYR A 348 -20.31 -15.78 14.27
CA TYR A 348 -20.04 -14.72 13.30
C TYR A 348 -18.55 -14.52 13.06
N SER A 349 -17.74 -14.41 14.12
CA SER A 349 -16.29 -14.22 13.99
C SER A 349 -15.59 -15.43 13.37
N GLU A 350 -15.89 -16.64 13.82
CA GLU A 350 -15.30 -17.87 13.28
C GLU A 350 -15.63 -18.05 11.80
N THR A 351 -16.88 -17.79 11.40
CA THR A 351 -17.28 -17.90 9.99
C THR A 351 -16.55 -16.87 9.12
N LYS A 352 -16.39 -15.64 9.62
CA LYS A 352 -15.67 -14.58 8.91
C LYS A 352 -14.19 -14.93 8.75
N GLU A 353 -13.52 -15.35 9.81
CA GLU A 353 -12.11 -15.76 9.75
C GLU A 353 -11.91 -16.97 8.82
N ALA A 354 -12.81 -17.96 8.88
CA ALA A 354 -12.77 -19.11 8.00
C ALA A 354 -12.98 -18.74 6.53
N ALA A 355 -13.89 -17.80 6.23
CA ALA A 355 -14.10 -17.25 4.90
C ALA A 355 -12.84 -16.54 4.37
N GLU A 356 -12.28 -15.63 5.16
CA GLU A 356 -11.04 -14.91 4.80
C GLU A 356 -9.87 -15.86 4.53
N ALA A 357 -9.71 -16.91 5.35
CA ALA A 357 -8.68 -17.93 5.18
C ALA A 357 -8.86 -18.71 3.86
N ARG A 358 -10.08 -19.18 3.54
CA ARG A 358 -10.35 -19.88 2.28
C ARG A 358 -10.13 -18.98 1.06
N GLN A 359 -10.55 -17.72 1.12
CA GLN A 359 -10.35 -16.76 0.04
C GLN A 359 -8.86 -16.43 -0.17
N LYS A 360 -8.09 -16.29 0.91
CA LYS A 360 -6.64 -16.07 0.84
C LYS A 360 -5.92 -17.24 0.18
N GLU A 361 -6.30 -18.47 0.54
CA GLU A 361 -5.75 -19.68 -0.07
C GLU A 361 -6.06 -19.76 -1.58
N LEU A 362 -7.29 -19.44 -1.99
CA LEU A 362 -7.64 -19.38 -3.42
C LEU A 362 -6.84 -18.30 -4.17
N ARG A 363 -6.69 -17.10 -3.60
CA ARG A 363 -5.89 -16.01 -4.19
C ARG A 363 -4.43 -16.43 -4.35
N LYS A 364 -3.86 -17.13 -3.37
CA LYS A 364 -2.50 -17.67 -3.45
C LYS A 364 -2.35 -18.65 -4.63
N ARG A 365 -3.27 -19.61 -4.75
CA ARG A 365 -3.27 -20.58 -5.87
C ARG A 365 -3.39 -19.90 -7.23
N ILE A 366 -4.27 -18.90 -7.36
CA ILE A 366 -4.37 -18.09 -8.58
C ILE A 366 -3.02 -17.43 -8.89
N GLY A 367 -2.39 -16.80 -7.90
CA GLY A 367 -1.09 -16.16 -8.08
C GLY A 367 0.03 -17.13 -8.47
N ASP A 368 0.02 -18.35 -7.96
CA ASP A 368 1.01 -19.38 -8.30
C ASP A 368 0.80 -19.90 -9.74
N GLU A 369 -0.45 -20.13 -10.16
CA GLU A 369 -0.79 -20.49 -11.55
C GLU A 369 -0.51 -19.34 -12.54
N GLU A 370 -0.74 -18.08 -12.16
CA GLU A 370 -0.38 -16.91 -12.97
C GLU A 370 1.13 -16.75 -13.15
N LYS A 371 1.95 -17.14 -12.15
CA LYS A 371 3.41 -17.21 -12.32
C LYS A 371 3.79 -18.35 -13.26
N SER A 372 3.09 -19.50 -13.17
CA SER A 372 3.29 -20.62 -14.10
C SER A 372 3.03 -20.20 -15.55
N LEU A 373 1.96 -19.45 -15.81
CA LEU A 373 1.67 -18.89 -17.14
C LEU A 373 2.84 -18.06 -17.67
N LYS A 374 3.40 -17.14 -16.87
CA LYS A 374 4.55 -16.33 -17.29
C LYS A 374 5.79 -17.18 -17.60
N SER A 375 6.00 -18.27 -16.86
CA SER A 375 7.11 -19.20 -17.13
C SER A 375 6.88 -19.99 -18.42
N GLN A 376 5.64 -20.41 -18.68
CA GLN A 376 5.25 -21.09 -19.91
C GLN A 376 5.37 -20.17 -21.12
N ASP A 377 4.90 -18.92 -21.02
CA ASP A 377 5.03 -17.91 -22.08
C ASP A 377 6.51 -17.70 -22.47
N ARG A 378 7.42 -17.63 -21.49
CA ARG A 378 8.88 -17.58 -21.76
C ARG A 378 9.38 -18.83 -22.48
N SER A 379 8.98 -20.02 -22.02
CA SER A 379 9.40 -21.28 -22.64
C SER A 379 8.89 -21.41 -24.08
N ILE A 380 7.70 -20.88 -24.37
CA ILE A 380 7.16 -20.80 -25.73
C ILE A 380 8.02 -19.86 -26.58
N THR A 381 8.34 -18.66 -26.07
CA THR A 381 9.24 -17.72 -26.77
C THR A 381 10.60 -18.34 -27.06
N ASP A 382 11.23 -18.98 -26.06
CA ASP A 382 12.53 -19.64 -26.23
C ASP A 382 12.50 -20.70 -27.36
N LYS A 383 11.38 -21.43 -27.50
CA LYS A 383 11.20 -22.43 -28.57
C LYS A 383 10.91 -21.80 -29.93
N LEU A 384 10.19 -20.69 -29.99
CA LEU A 384 10.00 -19.95 -31.23
C LEU A 384 11.30 -19.28 -31.71
N ASP A 385 12.13 -18.80 -30.77
CA ASP A 385 13.46 -18.25 -31.07
C ASP A 385 14.39 -19.36 -31.58
N GLU A 386 14.33 -20.56 -30.99
CA GLU A 386 15.07 -21.73 -31.49
C GLU A 386 14.66 -22.12 -32.92
N ALA A 387 13.36 -22.14 -33.21
CA ALA A 387 12.87 -22.41 -34.57
C ALA A 387 13.31 -21.32 -35.57
N SER A 388 13.31 -20.06 -35.15
CA SER A 388 13.75 -18.92 -35.97
C SER A 388 15.26 -18.97 -36.23
N ALA A 389 16.05 -19.36 -35.22
CA ALA A 389 17.50 -19.54 -35.37
C ALA A 389 17.83 -20.69 -36.34
N ALA A 390 17.11 -21.82 -36.24
CA ALA A 390 17.27 -22.92 -37.20
C ALA A 390 16.87 -22.50 -38.62
N GLN A 391 15.81 -21.69 -38.77
CA GLN A 391 15.42 -21.16 -40.08
C GLN A 391 16.49 -20.23 -40.66
N ALA A 392 17.11 -19.36 -39.85
CA ALA A 392 18.17 -18.47 -40.33
C ALA A 392 19.38 -19.25 -40.90
N VAL A 393 19.75 -20.37 -40.27
CA VAL A 393 20.81 -21.25 -40.78
C VAL A 393 20.40 -21.94 -42.08
N ILE A 394 19.14 -22.36 -42.20
CA ILE A 394 18.59 -22.90 -43.46
C ILE A 394 18.66 -21.85 -44.57
N ASP A 395 18.21 -20.63 -44.30
CA ASP A 395 18.19 -19.53 -45.27
C ASP A 395 19.62 -19.17 -45.73
N GLU A 396 20.57 -19.12 -44.80
CA GLU A 396 22.00 -18.92 -45.11
C GLU A 396 22.55 -20.06 -45.99
N ALA A 397 22.29 -21.32 -45.62
CA ALA A 397 22.76 -22.46 -46.39
C ALA A 397 22.17 -22.51 -47.81
N GLU A 398 20.88 -22.18 -47.94
CA GLU A 398 20.20 -22.06 -49.22
C GLU A 398 20.76 -20.89 -50.05
N ASP A 399 21.09 -19.75 -49.44
CA ASP A 399 21.74 -18.61 -50.11
C ASP A 399 23.14 -18.95 -50.64
N VAL A 400 23.95 -19.64 -49.83
CA VAL A 400 25.31 -20.05 -50.23
C VAL A 400 25.28 -20.98 -51.44
N ILE A 401 24.41 -22.00 -51.43
CA ILE A 401 24.26 -22.92 -52.57
C ILE A 401 23.65 -22.25 -53.80
N ALA A 402 22.75 -21.29 -53.61
CA ALA A 402 22.14 -20.55 -54.72
C ALA A 402 23.13 -19.61 -55.44
N HIS A 403 24.18 -19.16 -54.74
CA HIS A 403 25.13 -18.15 -55.23
C HIS A 403 26.60 -18.64 -55.19
N PRO A 404 26.98 -19.67 -55.96
CA PRO A 404 28.37 -20.13 -56.04
C PRO A 404 29.32 -19.06 -56.59
N GLU A 405 28.82 -18.12 -57.39
CA GLU A 405 29.60 -17.01 -57.93
C GLU A 405 30.16 -16.08 -56.84
N VAL A 406 29.49 -15.99 -55.68
CA VAL A 406 29.99 -15.20 -54.55
C VAL A 406 31.18 -15.92 -53.90
N THR A 407 31.10 -17.24 -53.74
CA THR A 407 32.22 -18.07 -53.25
C THR A 407 33.43 -17.93 -54.18
N GLU A 408 33.22 -17.99 -55.50
CA GLU A 408 34.27 -17.78 -56.50
C GLU A 408 34.84 -16.35 -56.46
N ALA A 409 33.98 -15.33 -56.35
CA ALA A 409 34.40 -13.93 -56.27
C ALA A 409 35.26 -13.67 -55.02
N ILE A 410 34.90 -14.23 -53.88
CA ILE A 410 35.69 -14.13 -52.64
C ILE A 410 37.05 -14.81 -52.84
N ALA A 411 37.09 -16.01 -53.42
CA ALA A 411 38.35 -16.71 -53.69
C ALA A 411 39.28 -15.90 -54.60
N HIS A 412 38.75 -15.32 -55.68
CA HIS A 412 39.53 -14.46 -56.59
C HIS A 412 39.99 -13.16 -55.91
N ALA A 413 39.11 -12.49 -55.15
CA ALA A 413 39.47 -11.28 -54.41
C ALA A 413 40.59 -11.56 -53.39
N LEU A 414 40.56 -12.72 -52.75
CA LEU A 414 41.53 -13.14 -51.75
C LEU A 414 42.90 -13.49 -52.38
N GLU A 415 42.93 -14.04 -53.59
CA GLU A 415 44.17 -14.17 -54.37
C GLU A 415 44.76 -12.80 -54.71
N ALA A 416 43.92 -11.85 -55.12
CA ALA A 416 44.34 -10.48 -55.42
C ALA A 416 44.87 -9.75 -54.17
N ASP A 417 44.16 -9.83 -53.05
CA ASP A 417 44.59 -9.22 -51.78
C ASP A 417 45.91 -9.82 -51.28
N ARG A 418 46.11 -11.14 -51.40
CA ARG A 418 47.37 -11.79 -51.00
C ARG A 418 48.55 -11.34 -51.87
N ALA A 419 48.31 -11.14 -53.17
CA ALA A 419 49.32 -10.56 -54.06
C ALA A 419 49.64 -9.12 -53.64
N GLU A 420 48.62 -8.28 -53.42
CA GLU A 420 48.80 -6.91 -52.95
C GLU A 420 49.53 -6.88 -51.59
N HIS A 421 49.18 -7.76 -50.65
CA HIS A 421 49.85 -7.85 -49.36
C HIS A 421 51.33 -8.17 -49.52
N GLY A 422 51.70 -9.05 -50.45
CA GLY A 422 53.09 -9.32 -50.80
C GLY A 422 53.84 -8.06 -51.25
N ASP A 423 53.21 -7.26 -52.11
CA ASP A 423 53.77 -6.00 -52.60
C ASP A 423 53.87 -4.94 -51.48
N ARG A 424 52.84 -4.81 -50.64
CA ARG A 424 52.82 -3.86 -49.51
C ARG A 424 53.82 -4.22 -48.41
N VAL A 425 54.09 -5.51 -48.18
CA VAL A 425 55.17 -5.93 -47.28
C VAL A 425 56.51 -5.42 -47.79
N ALA A 426 56.78 -5.57 -49.10
CA ALA A 426 58.01 -5.08 -49.71
C ALA A 426 58.10 -3.53 -49.65
N GLU A 427 56.99 -2.83 -49.89
CA GLU A 427 56.90 -1.36 -49.77
C GLU A 427 57.16 -0.88 -48.34
N VAL A 428 56.57 -1.53 -47.33
CA VAL A 428 56.83 -1.23 -45.91
C VAL A 428 58.30 -1.45 -45.56
N GLU A 429 58.93 -2.51 -46.07
CA GLU A 429 60.37 -2.75 -45.89
C GLU A 429 61.24 -1.69 -46.57
N GLU A 430 60.87 -1.24 -47.78
CA GLU A 430 61.54 -0.14 -48.47
C GLU A 430 61.38 1.18 -47.71
N LEU A 431 60.17 1.51 -47.25
CA LEU A 431 59.91 2.68 -46.41
C LEU A 431 60.63 2.61 -45.06
N ALA A 432 60.78 1.41 -44.49
CA ALA A 432 61.59 1.20 -43.29
C ALA A 432 63.08 1.43 -43.54
N ASN A 433 63.59 0.98 -44.70
CA ASN A 433 64.99 1.19 -45.10
C ASN A 433 65.27 2.66 -45.44
N THR A 434 64.37 3.35 -46.15
CA THR A 434 64.50 4.79 -46.40
C THR A 434 64.38 5.60 -45.11
N GLU A 435 63.50 5.21 -44.17
CA GLU A 435 63.46 5.82 -42.83
C GLU A 435 64.79 5.60 -42.09
N ARG A 436 65.40 4.40 -42.19
CA ARG A 436 66.73 4.11 -41.62
C ARG A 436 67.83 4.92 -42.29
N ASP A 437 67.85 5.02 -43.61
CA ASP A 437 68.84 5.80 -44.36
C ASP A 437 68.73 7.29 -44.05
N VAL A 438 67.52 7.84 -43.93
CA VAL A 438 67.30 9.22 -43.46
C VAL A 438 67.78 9.38 -42.01
N ARG A 439 67.55 8.40 -41.13
CA ARG A 439 68.11 8.40 -39.76
C ARG A 439 69.63 8.33 -39.76
N GLU A 440 70.26 7.59 -40.65
CA GLU A 440 71.72 7.48 -40.76
C GLU A 440 72.34 8.73 -41.36
N GLN A 441 71.76 9.29 -42.43
CA GLN A 441 72.22 10.53 -43.05
C GLN A 441 72.09 11.72 -42.09
N THR A 442 71.00 11.79 -41.31
CA THR A 442 70.85 12.80 -40.26
C THR A 442 71.78 12.58 -39.07
N ARG A 443 72.13 11.34 -38.72
CA ARG A 443 73.19 11.05 -37.72
C ARG A 443 74.57 11.42 -38.23
N ALA A 444 74.90 11.08 -39.47
CA ALA A 444 76.18 11.39 -40.10
C ALA A 444 76.36 12.90 -40.30
N SER A 445 75.31 13.63 -40.67
CA SER A 445 75.35 15.10 -40.73
C SER A 445 75.49 15.71 -39.34
N ARG A 446 74.75 15.22 -38.32
CA ARG A 446 74.91 15.63 -36.92
C ARG A 446 76.31 15.35 -36.38
N ILE A 447 76.91 14.20 -36.69
CA ILE A 447 78.29 13.85 -36.27
C ILE A 447 79.31 14.74 -36.96
N ARG A 448 79.17 15.00 -38.27
CA ARG A 448 80.05 15.93 -39.01
C ARG A 448 79.89 17.37 -38.52
N PHE A 449 78.68 17.77 -38.17
CA PHE A 449 78.37 19.07 -37.58
C PHE A 449 78.95 19.21 -36.17
N ILE A 450 78.80 18.20 -35.31
CA ILE A 450 79.43 18.14 -33.98
C ILE A 450 80.94 18.15 -34.13
N ALA A 451 81.51 17.33 -35.02
CA ALA A 451 82.94 17.28 -35.29
C ALA A 451 83.49 18.63 -35.80
N ALA A 452 82.76 19.31 -36.68
CA ALA A 452 83.10 20.65 -37.16
C ALA A 452 83.02 21.70 -36.02
N ILE A 453 81.99 21.66 -35.17
CA ILE A 453 81.88 22.54 -34.01
C ILE A 453 82.99 22.26 -33.00
N THR A 454 83.27 21.00 -32.66
CA THR A 454 84.41 20.66 -31.77
C THR A 454 85.74 21.01 -32.39
N GLY A 455 85.89 20.90 -33.71
CA GLY A 455 87.10 21.34 -34.43
C GLY A 455 87.29 22.85 -34.35
N ILE A 456 86.21 23.62 -34.55
CA ILE A 456 86.22 25.08 -34.40
C ILE A 456 86.46 25.48 -32.93
N ALA A 457 85.83 24.78 -31.97
CA ALA A 457 86.04 25.02 -30.55
C ALA A 457 87.46 24.68 -30.10
N LEU A 458 88.05 23.57 -30.59
CA LEU A 458 89.45 23.21 -30.35
C LEU A 458 90.41 24.21 -30.98
N LEU A 459 90.11 24.71 -32.18
CA LEU A 459 90.89 25.79 -32.80
C LEU A 459 90.77 27.10 -32.02
N ALA A 460 89.59 27.42 -31.48
CA ALA A 460 89.40 28.57 -30.60
C ALA A 460 90.16 28.39 -29.26
N ILE A 461 90.13 27.20 -28.67
CA ILE A 461 90.89 26.87 -27.45
C ILE A 461 92.40 26.95 -27.72
N LEU A 462 92.89 26.40 -28.84
CA LEU A 462 94.29 26.52 -29.25
C LEU A 462 94.69 27.97 -29.52
N ALA A 463 93.83 28.76 -30.16
CA ALA A 463 94.07 30.19 -30.38
C ALA A 463 94.11 30.97 -29.06
N ILE A 464 93.26 30.63 -28.08
CA ILE A 464 93.30 31.21 -26.72
C ILE A 464 94.57 30.78 -25.99
N TRP A 465 95.00 29.53 -26.13
CA TRP A 465 96.24 29.01 -25.50
C TRP A 465 97.50 29.60 -26.13
N MET A 466 97.45 30.07 -27.37
CA MET A 466 98.55 30.78 -28.03
C MET A 466 98.58 32.28 -27.72
N LEU A 467 97.50 32.83 -27.12
CA LEU A 467 97.34 34.23 -26.73
C LEU A 467 97.53 34.48 -25.23
N LEU A 468 97.85 33.44 -24.46
CA LEU A 468 98.10 33.42 -23.01
C LEU A 468 99.51 32.91 -22.77
#